data_AF-A0A3D5KIL7-F1
#
_entry.id   AF-A0A3D5KIL7-F1
#
_cell.length_a   1.000
_cell.length_b   1.000
_cell.length_c   1.000
_cell.angle_alpha   90.00
_cell.angle_beta   90.00
_cell.angle_gamma   90.00
#
_symmetry.space_group_name_H-M   'P 1'
#
loop_
_entity.id
_entity.type
_entity.pdbx_description
1 polymer ?
#
loop_
_entity_poly.entity_id
_entity_poly.type
_entity_poly.pdbx_seq_one_letter_code
_entity_poly.pdbx_strand_id
1 'polypeptide(L)'
;MLMKKIIPFTLGALLLFAGLSIPLITKADNNLVPYKISIKGDYYRDRYVDSVILHYGVNGWQDIKDVKMETVFLNYPNDMYYQATVYVPKNSTIDYAIKYNVGSMGTHWDNNGGKDYHIEVGNGNVDTVTYTIEIGDTYLKSVDEYVANGSEEEILPYKVTLRYGINGWKNPRDIEMTRVCYKDNDSVKEIVYKATITVAKEDVIDFAYHVDRSVYNEPSKWYNNNGADWRVSQETANSAGYFFVSCED
;
A
#
# COMPACT_ATOMS: atom_id res chain seq x y z
N MET A 1 27.82 -39.51 -39.80
CA MET A 1 28.20 -39.59 -38.36
C MET A 1 29.37 -38.62 -38.20
N LEU A 2 29.36 -37.53 -37.45
CA LEU A 2 28.67 -37.17 -36.21
C LEU A 2 28.01 -35.78 -36.33
N MET A 3 26.78 -35.66 -35.82
CA MET A 3 26.15 -34.39 -35.44
C MET A 3 26.92 -33.78 -34.25
N LYS A 4 27.35 -32.53 -34.36
CA LYS A 4 27.79 -31.75 -33.19
C LYS A 4 26.57 -31.17 -32.49
N LYS A 5 26.37 -31.60 -31.24
CA LYS A 5 25.32 -31.13 -30.34
C LYS A 5 25.55 -29.65 -29.97
N ILE A 6 24.49 -28.86 -30.05
CA ILE A 6 24.40 -27.52 -29.47
C ILE A 6 24.08 -27.70 -27.98
N ILE A 7 24.89 -27.09 -27.11
CA ILE A 7 24.62 -26.97 -25.67
C ILE A 7 24.34 -25.48 -25.42
N PRO A 8 23.13 -25.07 -24.99
CA PRO A 8 22.94 -23.72 -24.48
C PRO A 8 23.47 -23.68 -23.04
N PHE A 9 24.54 -22.92 -22.80
CA PHE A 9 24.96 -22.58 -21.45
C PHE A 9 24.23 -21.32 -21.00
N THR A 10 23.73 -21.42 -19.79
CA THR A 10 22.87 -20.51 -19.03
C THR A 10 23.44 -19.11 -18.85
N LEU A 11 22.53 -18.15 -18.93
CA LEU A 11 22.64 -16.75 -18.55
C LEU A 11 23.20 -16.60 -17.13
N GLY A 12 24.33 -15.91 -17.00
CA GLY A 12 24.92 -15.51 -15.74
C GLY A 12 25.66 -14.19 -15.93
N ALA A 13 24.98 -13.08 -15.68
CA ALA A 13 25.61 -11.78 -15.52
C ALA A 13 25.39 -11.32 -14.08
N LEU A 14 26.43 -11.51 -13.27
CA LEU A 14 26.59 -10.90 -11.96
C LEU A 14 26.93 -9.42 -12.20
N LEU A 15 25.99 -8.51 -11.91
CA LEU A 15 26.24 -7.07 -11.91
C LEU A 15 26.38 -6.59 -10.46
N LEU A 16 27.63 -6.45 -10.04
CA LEU A 16 28.03 -5.64 -8.89
C LEU A 16 27.96 -4.17 -9.32
N PHE A 17 26.88 -3.47 -8.97
CA PHE A 17 26.92 -2.00 -8.95
C PHE A 17 27.40 -1.53 -7.59
N ALA A 18 28.62 -0.96 -7.57
CA ALA A 18 29.07 -0.12 -6.47
C ALA A 18 28.14 1.10 -6.39
N GLY A 19 27.52 1.28 -5.22
CA GLY A 19 26.52 2.30 -4.96
C GLY A 19 27.07 3.72 -5.04
N LEU A 20 26.57 4.48 -6.00
CA LEU A 20 26.25 5.89 -5.81
C LEU A 20 24.75 5.94 -5.52
N SER A 21 24.37 6.04 -4.24
CA SER A 21 22.99 6.25 -3.83
C SER A 21 22.59 7.69 -4.19
N ILE A 22 22.08 7.87 -5.41
CA ILE A 22 21.29 9.05 -5.74
C ILE A 22 20.09 9.03 -4.79
N PRO A 23 19.80 10.12 -4.04
CA PRO A 23 18.61 10.15 -3.20
C PRO A 23 17.39 9.88 -4.09
N LEU A 24 16.71 8.77 -3.81
CA LEU A 24 15.52 8.34 -4.53
C LEU A 24 14.43 9.38 -4.25
N ILE A 25 14.18 10.29 -5.20
CA ILE A 25 13.05 11.22 -5.09
C ILE A 25 11.81 10.40 -5.43
N THR A 26 11.25 9.69 -4.45
CA THR A 26 9.95 9.02 -4.58
C THR A 26 8.88 9.85 -3.87
N LYS A 27 7.70 9.93 -4.48
CA LYS A 27 6.53 10.46 -3.76
C LYS A 27 6.07 9.40 -2.76
N ALA A 28 5.91 9.83 -1.53
CA ALA A 28 5.60 8.96 -0.41
C ALA A 28 4.23 9.33 0.18
N ASP A 29 3.43 8.33 0.54
CA ASP A 29 2.16 8.55 1.25
C ASP A 29 2.39 8.83 2.74
N ASN A 30 2.91 10.02 3.03
CA ASN A 30 3.46 10.36 4.35
C ASN A 30 2.46 11.02 5.30
N ASN A 31 1.22 11.27 4.85
CA ASN A 31 0.31 12.08 5.65
C ASN A 31 -0.48 11.26 6.67
N LEU A 32 -0.60 9.94 6.46
CA LEU A 32 -1.39 9.05 7.31
C LEU A 32 -0.50 8.07 8.06
N VAL A 33 -0.76 7.89 9.35
CA VAL A 33 -0.07 6.91 10.20
C VAL A 33 -1.06 5.83 10.66
N PRO A 34 -0.61 4.56 10.75
CA PRO A 34 -1.48 3.50 11.25
C PRO A 34 -1.63 3.61 12.77
N TYR A 35 -2.89 3.54 13.21
CA TYR A 35 -3.25 3.55 14.62
C TYR A 35 -4.19 2.38 14.92
N LYS A 36 -3.72 1.46 15.75
CA LYS A 36 -4.49 0.33 16.24
C LYS A 36 -5.29 0.75 17.47
N ILE A 37 -6.61 0.61 17.36
CA ILE A 37 -7.55 0.77 18.46
C ILE A 37 -7.94 -0.62 18.92
N SER A 38 -7.76 -0.89 20.22
CA SER A 38 -8.05 -2.16 20.86
C SER A 38 -8.97 -1.91 22.05
N ILE A 39 -10.07 -2.64 22.11
CA ILE A 39 -11.05 -2.54 23.18
C ILE A 39 -11.27 -3.91 23.78
N LYS A 40 -11.26 -3.97 25.11
CA LYS A 40 -11.48 -5.22 25.83
C LYS A 40 -12.91 -5.68 25.65
N GLY A 41 -13.08 -6.88 25.11
CA GLY A 41 -14.34 -7.59 25.07
C GLY A 41 -14.52 -8.49 26.30
N ASP A 42 -15.72 -9.06 26.43
CA ASP A 42 -15.99 -10.14 27.37
C ASP A 42 -16.61 -11.29 26.59
N TYR A 43 -15.93 -12.43 26.51
CA TYR A 43 -16.40 -13.56 25.70
C TYR A 43 -17.79 -14.05 26.12
N TYR A 44 -18.07 -14.13 27.43
CA TYR A 44 -19.34 -14.69 27.89
C TYR A 44 -20.51 -13.75 27.65
N ARG A 45 -20.27 -12.44 27.77
CA ARG A 45 -21.25 -11.39 27.43
C ARG A 45 -21.43 -11.26 25.92
N ASP A 46 -20.33 -11.28 25.17
CA ASP A 46 -20.30 -10.83 23.77
C ASP A 46 -20.37 -11.98 22.76
N ARG A 47 -20.49 -13.24 23.19
CA ARG A 47 -20.64 -14.42 22.30
C ARG A 47 -21.86 -14.38 21.34
N TYR A 48 -22.76 -13.41 21.52
CA TYR A 48 -23.92 -13.16 20.66
C TYR A 48 -23.82 -11.85 19.88
N VAL A 49 -22.68 -11.16 19.94
CA VAL A 49 -22.42 -9.97 19.14
C VAL A 49 -22.03 -10.41 17.73
N ASP A 50 -22.81 -10.00 16.74
CA ASP A 50 -22.57 -10.34 15.33
C ASP A 50 -21.37 -9.59 14.75
N SER A 51 -21.22 -8.33 15.18
CA SER A 51 -20.13 -7.47 14.75
C SER A 51 -19.91 -6.32 15.71
N VAL A 52 -18.65 -5.93 15.88
CA VAL A 52 -18.25 -4.69 16.53
C VAL A 52 -17.67 -3.75 15.47
N ILE A 53 -18.19 -2.53 15.43
CA ILE A 53 -17.76 -1.48 14.50
C ILE A 53 -17.14 -0.35 15.29
N LEU A 54 -15.93 0.04 14.90
CA LEU A 54 -15.32 1.30 15.27
C LEU A 54 -15.94 2.40 14.41
N HIS A 55 -16.71 3.29 15.06
CA HIS A 55 -17.25 4.50 14.43
C HIS A 55 -16.35 5.66 14.83
N TYR A 56 -15.63 6.25 13.89
CA TYR A 56 -14.66 7.30 14.21
C TYR A 56 -14.69 8.43 13.20
N GLY A 57 -14.29 9.62 13.65
CA GLY A 57 -13.89 10.73 12.80
C GLY A 57 -12.58 11.33 13.28
N VAL A 58 -12.16 12.39 12.60
CA VAL A 58 -10.89 13.07 12.87
C VAL A 58 -11.17 14.52 13.24
N ASN A 59 -10.46 15.07 14.22
CA ASN A 59 -10.50 16.49 14.59
C ASN A 59 -11.92 17.03 14.82
N GLY A 60 -12.66 16.42 15.75
CA GLY A 60 -14.05 16.75 16.06
C GLY A 60 -15.02 16.11 15.07
N TRP A 61 -14.90 14.79 14.85
CA TRP A 61 -15.83 14.01 14.02
C TRP A 61 -15.89 14.40 12.53
N GLN A 62 -14.80 14.89 11.95
CA GLN A 62 -14.70 15.08 10.49
C GLN A 62 -14.42 13.75 9.79
N ASP A 63 -14.86 13.60 8.53
CA ASP A 63 -14.60 12.40 7.71
C ASP A 63 -14.96 11.08 8.42
N ILE A 64 -16.20 11.03 8.94
CA ILE A 64 -16.70 9.91 9.75
C ILE A 64 -16.68 8.61 8.94
N LYS A 65 -16.14 7.56 9.55
CA LYS A 65 -15.98 6.22 8.97
C LYS A 65 -16.40 5.14 9.95
N ASP A 66 -16.94 4.07 9.39
CA ASP A 66 -17.23 2.82 10.09
C ASP A 66 -16.21 1.76 9.67
N VAL A 67 -15.51 1.18 10.63
CA VAL A 67 -14.56 0.08 10.40
C VAL A 67 -14.95 -1.11 11.26
N LYS A 68 -15.19 -2.26 10.63
CA LYS A 68 -15.38 -3.51 11.35
C LYS A 68 -14.11 -3.86 12.12
N MET A 69 -14.27 -4.12 13.41
CA MET A 69 -13.19 -4.59 14.27
C MET A 69 -13.11 -6.12 14.22
N GLU A 70 -11.90 -6.65 14.25
CA GLU A 70 -11.61 -8.08 14.32
C GLU A 70 -11.55 -8.54 15.77
N THR A 71 -12.07 -9.73 16.06
CA THR A 71 -11.99 -10.35 17.39
C THR A 71 -10.67 -11.08 17.53
N VAL A 72 -9.89 -10.74 18.55
CA VAL A 72 -8.58 -11.32 18.85
C VAL A 72 -8.59 -11.87 20.28
N PHE A 73 -8.06 -13.07 20.48
CA PHE A 73 -7.83 -13.64 21.80
C PHE A 73 -6.33 -13.71 22.09
N LEU A 74 -5.88 -13.08 23.18
CA LEU A 74 -4.53 -13.30 23.69
C LEU A 74 -4.47 -14.59 24.53
N ASN A 75 -5.56 -14.87 25.25
CA ASN A 75 -5.74 -16.09 26.02
C ASN A 75 -7.24 -16.45 26.02
N TYR A 76 -7.61 -17.53 25.35
CA TYR A 76 -9.01 -17.92 25.23
C TYR A 76 -9.52 -18.59 26.52
N PRO A 77 -10.71 -18.24 27.04
CA PRO A 77 -11.65 -17.22 26.55
C PRO A 77 -11.51 -15.84 27.24
N ASN A 78 -10.57 -15.68 28.18
CA ASN A 78 -10.59 -14.59 29.16
C ASN A 78 -10.02 -13.25 28.65
N ASP A 79 -9.12 -13.28 27.68
CA ASP A 79 -8.43 -12.10 27.15
C ASP A 79 -8.84 -11.85 25.69
N MET A 80 -10.12 -11.53 25.51
CA MET A 80 -10.72 -11.18 24.23
C MET A 80 -10.67 -9.66 23.98
N TYR A 81 -10.33 -9.27 22.76
CA TYR A 81 -10.26 -7.88 22.32
C TYR A 81 -10.92 -7.72 20.96
N TYR A 82 -11.52 -6.55 20.73
CA TYR A 82 -11.90 -6.08 19.41
C TYR A 82 -10.84 -5.10 18.93
N GLN A 83 -10.25 -5.35 17.76
CA GLN A 83 -9.14 -4.56 17.23
C GLN A 83 -9.40 -4.08 15.82
N ALA A 84 -9.02 -2.83 15.54
CA ALA A 84 -8.96 -2.30 14.18
C ALA A 84 -7.75 -1.40 14.04
N THR A 85 -7.06 -1.49 12.90
CA THR A 85 -6.05 -0.50 12.50
C THR A 85 -6.71 0.50 11.55
N VAL A 86 -6.67 1.77 11.92
CA VAL A 86 -7.11 2.88 11.07
C VAL A 86 -5.91 3.70 10.63
N TYR A 87 -6.06 4.44 9.54
CA TYR A 87 -5.01 5.30 9.01
C TYR A 87 -5.51 6.73 9.04
N VAL A 88 -4.88 7.55 9.88
CA VAL A 88 -5.34 8.90 10.21
C VAL A 88 -4.20 9.89 10.10
N PRO A 89 -4.48 11.19 9.87
CA PRO A 89 -3.44 12.19 9.74
C PRO A 89 -2.54 12.24 10.97
N LYS A 90 -1.23 12.31 10.76
CA LYS A 90 -0.28 12.57 11.85
C LYS A 90 -0.61 13.91 12.52
N ASN A 91 -0.47 13.98 13.86
CA ASN A 91 -0.80 15.16 14.67
C ASN A 91 -2.28 15.57 14.63
N SER A 92 -3.18 14.62 14.38
CA SER A 92 -4.63 14.82 14.51
C SER A 92 -5.17 14.23 15.81
N THR A 93 -6.49 14.34 16.03
CA THR A 93 -7.22 13.62 17.07
C THR A 93 -8.19 12.63 16.42
N ILE A 94 -8.24 11.40 16.93
CA ILE A 94 -9.29 10.43 16.62
C ILE A 94 -10.40 10.58 17.65
N ASP A 95 -11.59 10.94 17.21
CA ASP A 95 -12.82 10.91 18.00
C ASP A 95 -13.57 9.62 17.65
N TYR A 96 -13.92 8.79 18.62
CA TYR A 96 -14.60 7.52 18.30
C TYR A 96 -15.60 7.04 19.35
N ALA A 97 -16.52 6.20 18.86
CA ALA A 97 -17.48 5.44 19.62
C ALA A 97 -17.55 4.01 19.07
N ILE A 98 -18.06 3.08 19.87
CA ILE A 98 -18.11 1.67 19.52
C ILE A 98 -19.55 1.23 19.35
N LYS A 99 -19.81 0.66 18.17
CA LYS A 99 -21.12 0.21 17.77
C LYS A 99 -21.15 -1.31 17.80
N TYR A 100 -21.91 -1.87 18.72
CA TYR A 100 -22.17 -3.30 18.86
C TYR A 100 -23.46 -3.65 18.13
N ASN A 101 -23.42 -4.58 17.20
CA ASN A 101 -24.62 -5.15 16.58
C ASN A 101 -24.90 -6.52 17.21
N VAL A 102 -26.05 -6.66 17.86
CA VAL A 102 -26.41 -7.81 18.69
C VAL A 102 -27.67 -8.48 18.14
N GLY A 103 -27.60 -9.00 16.92
CA GLY A 103 -28.70 -9.72 16.26
C GLY A 103 -30.05 -9.02 16.40
N SER A 104 -31.02 -9.74 16.97
CA SER A 104 -32.39 -9.26 17.18
C SER A 104 -32.53 -8.15 18.22
N MET A 105 -31.52 -7.92 19.06
CA MET A 105 -31.52 -6.82 20.03
C MET A 105 -31.15 -5.47 19.40
N GLY A 106 -30.62 -5.50 18.16
CA GLY A 106 -30.28 -4.31 17.39
C GLY A 106 -28.91 -3.74 17.74
N THR A 107 -28.77 -2.43 17.56
CA THR A 107 -27.50 -1.72 17.70
C THR A 107 -27.39 -1.04 19.07
N HIS A 108 -26.26 -1.25 19.73
CA HIS A 108 -25.87 -0.58 20.97
C HIS A 108 -24.60 0.25 20.77
N TRP A 109 -24.53 1.38 21.46
CA TRP A 109 -23.39 2.30 21.38
C TRP A 109 -22.69 2.39 22.73
N ASP A 110 -21.37 2.24 22.72
CA ASP A 110 -20.49 2.72 23.76
C ASP A 110 -19.83 4.02 23.27
N ASN A 111 -20.37 5.12 23.74
CA ASN A 111 -19.87 6.48 23.48
C ASN A 111 -19.35 7.13 24.77
N ASN A 112 -18.81 6.33 25.70
CA ASN A 112 -18.24 6.83 26.96
C ASN A 112 -19.24 7.71 27.77
N GLY A 113 -20.51 7.30 27.80
CA GLY A 113 -21.57 8.06 28.46
C GLY A 113 -21.87 9.42 27.81
N GLY A 114 -21.75 9.49 26.48
CA GLY A 114 -21.99 10.70 25.69
C GLY A 114 -20.80 11.66 25.58
N LYS A 115 -19.61 11.25 26.01
CA LYS A 115 -18.38 12.06 25.91
C LYS A 115 -17.49 11.69 24.74
N ASP A 116 -17.77 10.53 24.13
CA ASP A 116 -16.93 9.87 23.14
C ASP A 116 -15.53 9.55 23.69
N TYR A 117 -14.77 8.78 22.93
CA TYR A 117 -13.37 8.51 23.19
C TYR A 117 -12.51 9.39 22.28
N HIS A 118 -11.35 9.81 22.80
CA HIS A 118 -10.45 10.78 22.16
C HIS A 118 -9.02 10.29 22.25
N ILE A 119 -8.30 10.27 21.12
CA ILE A 119 -6.89 9.86 21.07
C ILE A 119 -6.10 10.86 20.23
N GLU A 120 -5.03 11.41 20.81
CA GLU A 120 -4.05 12.20 20.07
C GLU A 120 -3.14 11.30 19.22
N VAL A 121 -2.97 11.66 17.95
CA VAL A 121 -2.20 10.88 16.97
C VAL A 121 -0.77 11.39 16.90
N GLY A 122 0.18 10.59 17.38
CA GLY A 122 1.62 10.80 17.18
C GLY A 122 2.13 10.19 15.86
N ASN A 123 3.20 9.41 15.93
CA ASN A 123 3.79 8.72 14.77
C ASN A 123 3.06 7.42 14.36
N GLY A 124 1.88 7.15 14.91
CA GLY A 124 1.26 5.83 14.91
C GLY A 124 1.63 5.03 16.17
N ASN A 125 1.00 3.88 16.37
CA ASN A 125 1.21 3.02 17.55
C ASN A 125 1.40 1.53 17.18
N VAL A 126 1.75 1.24 15.93
CA VAL A 126 2.08 -0.10 15.44
C VAL A 126 3.35 -0.05 14.62
N ASP A 127 4.04 -1.19 14.56
CA ASP A 127 5.20 -1.37 13.69
C ASP A 127 4.78 -1.19 12.23
N THR A 128 5.62 -0.49 11.47
CA THR A 128 5.38 -0.20 10.05
C THR A 128 6.44 -0.82 9.15
N VAL A 129 6.07 -1.01 7.90
CA VAL A 129 6.96 -1.39 6.82
C VAL A 129 6.73 -0.46 5.64
N THR A 130 7.81 -0.07 4.96
CA THR A 130 7.76 0.78 3.77
C THR A 130 8.10 -0.02 2.53
N TYR A 131 7.24 0.05 1.52
CA TYR A 131 7.43 -0.57 0.23
C TYR A 131 7.69 0.49 -0.83
N THR A 132 8.70 0.27 -1.68
CA THR A 132 8.83 0.99 -2.96
C THR A 132 8.18 0.18 -4.06
N ILE A 133 7.13 0.72 -4.67
CA ILE A 133 6.49 0.15 -5.86
C ILE A 133 7.11 0.81 -7.09
N GLU A 134 7.64 -0.03 -7.99
CA GLU A 134 8.30 0.39 -9.23
C GLU A 134 7.59 -0.22 -10.44
N ILE A 135 7.29 0.62 -11.43
CA ILE A 135 6.68 0.21 -12.70
C ILE A 135 7.66 0.57 -13.82
N GLY A 136 8.12 -0.45 -14.53
CA GLY A 136 9.10 -0.30 -15.61
C GLY A 136 8.51 -0.29 -17.02
N ASP A 137 9.42 -0.22 -17.99
CA ASP A 137 9.17 0.05 -19.40
C ASP A 137 8.28 -0.98 -20.11
N THR A 138 8.16 -2.21 -19.64
CA THR A 138 7.33 -3.25 -20.29
C THR A 138 5.83 -2.93 -20.30
N TYR A 139 5.39 -2.05 -19.41
CA TYR A 139 4.00 -1.61 -19.32
C TYR A 139 3.76 -0.22 -19.90
N LEU A 140 4.86 0.46 -20.24
CA LEU A 140 4.92 1.78 -20.84
C LEU A 140 5.41 1.64 -22.29
N LYS A 141 5.53 2.73 -23.03
CA LYS A 141 6.33 2.68 -24.27
C LYS A 141 7.79 2.61 -23.89
N SER A 142 8.49 1.58 -24.34
CA SER A 142 9.92 1.39 -24.02
C SER A 142 10.78 2.46 -24.69
N VAL A 143 11.96 2.71 -24.12
CA VAL A 143 12.95 3.65 -24.69
C VAL A 143 13.27 3.31 -26.15
N ASP A 144 13.39 2.02 -26.48
CA ASP A 144 13.70 1.55 -27.84
C ASP A 144 12.62 1.94 -28.87
N GLU A 145 11.34 1.97 -28.49
CA GLU A 145 10.26 2.38 -29.39
C GLU A 145 10.34 3.87 -29.73
N TYR A 146 10.80 4.71 -28.79
CA TYR A 146 11.07 6.13 -29.07
C TYR A 146 12.26 6.30 -30.02
N VAL A 147 13.37 5.60 -29.75
CA VAL A 147 14.62 5.71 -30.55
C VAL A 147 14.43 5.19 -31.98
N ALA A 148 13.66 4.10 -32.16
CA ALA A 148 13.43 3.49 -33.47
C ALA A 148 12.63 4.38 -34.45
N ASN A 149 11.85 5.34 -33.94
CA ASN A 149 11.07 6.27 -34.75
C ASN A 149 11.88 7.47 -35.27
N GLY A 150 13.19 7.51 -34.98
CA GLY A 150 14.12 8.47 -35.58
C GLY A 150 13.96 9.91 -35.10
N SER A 151 13.20 10.15 -34.04
CA SER A 151 13.08 11.47 -33.44
C SER A 151 14.02 11.59 -32.24
N GLU A 152 14.88 12.62 -32.25
CA GLU A 152 15.42 13.23 -31.03
C GLU A 152 14.29 13.91 -30.21
N GLU A 153 13.05 13.42 -30.31
CA GLU A 153 11.91 13.98 -29.61
C GLU A 153 12.07 13.72 -28.12
N GLU A 154 11.86 14.79 -27.37
CA GLU A 154 11.75 14.75 -25.93
C GLU A 154 10.73 13.68 -25.52
N ILE A 155 11.18 12.65 -24.79
CA ILE A 155 10.30 11.63 -24.23
C ILE A 155 9.46 12.31 -23.14
N LEU A 156 8.25 12.71 -23.51
CA LEU A 156 7.28 13.32 -22.61
C LEU A 156 6.87 12.33 -21.52
N PRO A 157 6.87 12.75 -20.24
CA PRO A 157 6.51 11.89 -19.13
C PRO A 157 5.01 11.57 -19.13
N TYR A 158 4.68 10.30 -18.92
CA TYR A 158 3.32 9.90 -18.56
C TYR A 158 2.98 10.40 -17.16
N LYS A 159 1.71 10.71 -16.91
CA LYS A 159 1.21 10.81 -15.54
C LYS A 159 0.76 9.44 -15.08
N VAL A 160 1.49 8.86 -14.13
CA VAL A 160 1.19 7.53 -13.58
C VAL A 160 0.64 7.66 -12.17
N THR A 161 -0.51 7.05 -11.92
CA THR A 161 -1.17 7.02 -10.61
C THR A 161 -1.22 5.59 -10.10
N LEU A 162 -0.60 5.34 -8.95
CA LEU A 162 -0.75 4.11 -8.20
C LEU A 162 -2.02 4.20 -7.37
N ARG A 163 -2.96 3.29 -7.59
CA ARG A 163 -4.13 3.11 -6.73
C ARG A 163 -3.90 1.89 -5.87
N TYR A 164 -4.03 2.03 -4.56
CA TYR A 164 -3.81 0.93 -3.65
C TYR A 164 -4.81 0.97 -2.49
N GLY A 165 -5.03 -0.18 -1.87
CA GLY A 165 -5.72 -0.31 -0.59
C GLY A 165 -5.06 -1.39 0.25
N ILE A 166 -5.56 -1.57 1.46
CA ILE A 166 -5.03 -2.57 2.40
C ILE A 166 -6.04 -3.70 2.62
N ASN A 167 -5.56 -4.92 2.84
CA ASN A 167 -6.36 -6.06 3.28
C ASN A 167 -7.66 -6.27 2.49
N GLY A 168 -7.56 -6.33 1.16
CA GLY A 168 -8.68 -6.44 0.25
C GLY A 168 -9.29 -5.08 -0.10
N TRP A 169 -8.47 -4.13 -0.57
CA TRP A 169 -8.91 -2.79 -1.02
C TRP A 169 -9.60 -1.91 0.04
N LYS A 170 -9.40 -2.16 1.34
CA LYS A 170 -9.89 -1.26 2.39
C LYS A 170 -9.16 0.08 2.30
N ASN A 171 -9.89 1.17 2.52
CA ASN A 171 -9.37 2.55 2.48
C ASN A 171 -8.52 2.86 1.23
N PRO A 172 -9.08 2.73 0.01
CA PRO A 172 -8.32 2.91 -1.21
C PRO A 172 -7.80 4.34 -1.35
N ARG A 173 -6.59 4.48 -1.89
CA ARG A 173 -5.89 5.77 -2.08
C ARG A 173 -5.17 5.79 -3.42
N ASP A 174 -4.97 7.01 -3.90
CA ASP A 174 -4.23 7.30 -5.12
C ASP A 174 -2.95 8.06 -4.78
N ILE A 175 -1.81 7.61 -5.31
CA ILE A 175 -0.52 8.29 -5.24
C ILE A 175 -0.04 8.53 -6.67
N GLU A 176 0.25 9.78 -7.00
CA GLU A 176 0.97 10.09 -8.24
C GLU A 176 2.42 9.63 -8.12
N MET A 177 2.88 8.80 -9.05
CA MET A 177 4.22 8.22 -9.03
C MET A 177 5.25 9.17 -9.62
N THR A 178 6.47 9.14 -9.09
CA THR A 178 7.58 9.93 -9.61
C THR A 178 8.29 9.20 -10.75
N ARG A 179 8.47 9.87 -11.89
CA ARG A 179 9.30 9.38 -12.98
C ARG A 179 10.78 9.39 -12.59
N VAL A 180 11.47 8.29 -12.84
CA VAL A 180 12.91 8.12 -12.65
C VAL A 180 13.50 7.62 -13.97
N CYS A 181 14.62 8.20 -14.38
CA CYS A 181 15.34 7.79 -15.59
C CYS A 181 16.70 7.24 -15.18
N TYR A 182 16.97 5.98 -15.49
CA TYR A 182 18.30 5.41 -15.38
C TYR A 182 19.08 5.68 -16.67
N LYS A 183 20.31 6.15 -16.52
CA LYS A 183 21.18 6.51 -17.65
C LYS A 183 22.44 5.67 -17.67
N ASP A 184 22.95 5.43 -18.88
CA ASP A 184 24.28 4.86 -19.13
C ASP A 184 24.98 5.75 -20.17
N ASN A 185 26.15 6.30 -19.81
CA ASN A 185 26.90 7.27 -20.63
C ASN A 185 26.00 8.37 -21.23
N ASP A 186 25.25 9.06 -20.36
CA ASP A 186 24.30 10.14 -20.68
C ASP A 186 23.07 9.77 -21.53
N SER A 187 22.98 8.53 -22.00
CA SER A 187 21.83 7.99 -22.70
C SER A 187 20.83 7.39 -21.71
N VAL A 188 19.53 7.67 -21.88
CA VAL A 188 18.49 7.02 -21.08
C VAL A 188 18.43 5.55 -21.46
N LYS A 189 18.59 4.67 -20.47
CA LYS A 189 18.55 3.22 -20.61
C LYS A 189 17.19 2.64 -20.23
N GLU A 190 16.59 3.21 -19.18
CA GLU A 190 15.34 2.72 -18.61
C GLU A 190 14.57 3.87 -17.97
N ILE A 191 13.25 3.84 -18.12
CA ILE A 191 12.34 4.77 -17.45
C ILE A 191 11.45 3.95 -16.51
N VAL A 192 11.41 4.36 -15.24
CA VAL A 192 10.52 3.75 -14.26
C VAL A 192 9.70 4.80 -13.54
N TYR A 193 8.56 4.39 -12.99
CA TYR A 193 7.75 5.23 -12.11
C TYR A 193 7.73 4.61 -10.73
N LYS A 194 8.03 5.42 -9.71
CA LYS A 194 8.17 4.96 -8.32
C LYS A 194 7.20 5.67 -7.38
N ALA A 195 6.67 4.92 -6.43
CA ALA A 195 5.98 5.46 -5.26
C ALA A 195 6.37 4.65 -4.02
N THR A 196 6.36 5.29 -2.86
CA THR A 196 6.56 4.61 -1.58
C THR A 196 5.28 4.60 -0.75
N ILE A 197 4.98 3.44 -0.17
CA ILE A 197 3.82 3.21 0.69
C ILE A 197 4.31 2.70 2.03
N THR A 198 3.91 3.36 3.12
CA THR A 198 4.14 2.89 4.48
C THR A 198 2.84 2.37 5.08
N VAL A 199 2.84 1.12 5.52
CA VAL A 199 1.68 0.45 6.13
C VAL A 199 2.09 -0.27 7.42
N ALA A 200 1.10 -0.67 8.23
CA ALA A 200 1.36 -1.55 9.36
C ALA A 200 1.98 -2.87 8.88
N LYS A 201 2.92 -3.42 9.65
CA LYS A 201 3.72 -4.60 9.28
C LYS A 201 2.89 -5.82 8.86
N GLU A 202 1.73 -6.00 9.48
CA GLU A 202 0.83 -7.14 9.23
C GLU A 202 -0.17 -6.88 8.08
N ASP A 203 -0.22 -5.67 7.53
CA ASP A 203 -1.14 -5.34 6.44
C ASP A 203 -0.61 -5.85 5.10
N VAL A 204 -1.55 -6.29 4.26
CA VAL A 204 -1.29 -6.65 2.87
C VAL A 204 -1.74 -5.51 1.96
N ILE A 205 -0.91 -5.10 1.02
CA ILE A 205 -1.24 -4.07 0.03
C ILE A 205 -1.84 -4.76 -1.20
N ASP A 206 -3.00 -4.31 -1.63
CA ASP A 206 -3.60 -4.60 -2.93
C ASP A 206 -3.48 -3.35 -3.80
N PHE A 207 -2.99 -3.49 -5.04
CA PHE A 207 -2.76 -2.33 -5.89
C PHE A 207 -2.97 -2.58 -7.38
N ALA A 208 -3.25 -1.49 -8.08
CA ALA A 208 -3.35 -1.34 -9.51
C ALA A 208 -2.79 0.04 -9.90
N TYR A 209 -2.52 0.28 -11.18
CA TYR A 209 -2.07 1.60 -11.61
C TYR A 209 -2.74 2.07 -12.89
N HIS A 210 -2.88 3.38 -12.99
CA HIS A 210 -3.43 4.08 -14.13
C HIS A 210 -2.34 4.88 -14.82
N VAL A 211 -2.22 4.70 -16.13
CA VAL A 211 -1.32 5.49 -16.98
C VAL A 211 -2.16 6.44 -17.81
N ASP A 212 -2.00 7.74 -17.57
CA ASP A 212 -2.55 8.79 -18.42
C ASP A 212 -1.64 8.97 -19.63
N ARG A 213 -2.17 8.60 -20.81
CA ARG A 213 -1.43 8.60 -22.09
C ARG A 213 -1.85 9.74 -23.01
N SER A 214 -2.62 10.70 -22.48
CA SER A 214 -3.12 11.85 -23.25
C SER A 214 -2.01 12.71 -23.84
N VAL A 215 -0.82 12.73 -23.21
CA VAL A 215 0.36 13.43 -23.72
C VAL A 215 0.81 12.96 -25.12
N TYR A 216 0.42 11.75 -25.51
CA TYR A 216 0.64 11.19 -26.86
C TYR A 216 -0.65 11.02 -27.66
N ASN A 217 -1.77 11.63 -27.24
CA ASN A 217 -3.09 11.46 -27.83
C ASN A 217 -3.58 9.99 -27.85
N GLU A 218 -3.17 9.21 -26.86
CA GLU A 218 -3.52 7.80 -26.72
C GLU A 218 -4.53 7.59 -25.58
N PRO A 219 -5.35 6.52 -25.65
CA PRO A 219 -6.29 6.22 -24.58
C PRO A 219 -5.55 5.82 -23.30
N SER A 220 -5.88 6.49 -22.20
CA SER A 220 -5.42 6.15 -20.86
C SER A 220 -5.92 4.77 -20.44
N LYS A 221 -5.13 4.05 -19.64
CA LYS A 221 -5.38 2.64 -19.34
C LYS A 221 -5.10 2.28 -17.88
N TRP A 222 -5.97 1.43 -17.33
CA TRP A 222 -5.73 0.70 -16.09
C TRP A 222 -4.96 -0.57 -16.33
N TYR A 223 -3.99 -0.81 -15.46
CA TYR A 223 -3.24 -2.04 -15.37
C TYR A 223 -3.53 -2.62 -13.99
N ASN A 224 -4.07 -3.83 -13.99
CA ASN A 224 -4.64 -4.47 -12.80
C ASN A 224 -4.49 -5.99 -12.85
N ASN A 225 -3.35 -6.46 -13.39
CA ASN A 225 -3.05 -7.89 -13.49
C ASN A 225 -4.19 -8.74 -14.08
N ASN A 226 -4.74 -8.32 -15.23
CA ASN A 226 -5.89 -8.97 -15.88
C ASN A 226 -7.15 -9.07 -14.99
N GLY A 227 -7.37 -8.08 -14.13
CA GLY A 227 -8.51 -8.03 -13.20
C GLY A 227 -8.27 -8.72 -11.86
N ALA A 228 -7.08 -9.29 -11.62
CA ALA A 228 -6.73 -9.91 -10.34
C ALA A 228 -6.05 -8.95 -9.35
N ASP A 229 -5.61 -7.78 -9.83
CA ASP A 229 -4.74 -6.83 -9.11
C ASP A 229 -3.40 -7.45 -8.68
N TRP A 230 -2.51 -6.61 -8.16
CA TRP A 230 -1.30 -7.08 -7.50
C TRP A 230 -1.49 -7.05 -5.99
N ARG A 231 -0.86 -8.00 -5.30
CA ARG A 231 -0.95 -8.17 -3.86
C ARG A 231 0.44 -8.37 -3.28
N VAL A 232 0.82 -7.58 -2.27
CA VAL A 232 2.12 -7.67 -1.61
C VAL A 232 1.98 -7.61 -0.10
N SER A 233 2.57 -8.60 0.58
CA SER A 233 2.78 -8.61 2.03
C SER A 233 4.28 -8.51 2.32
N GLN A 234 4.64 -8.34 3.59
CA GLN A 234 6.05 -8.36 4.00
C GLN A 234 6.74 -9.69 3.62
N GLU A 235 6.05 -10.82 3.81
CA GLU A 235 6.57 -12.15 3.44
C GLU A 235 6.81 -12.26 1.94
N THR A 236 5.85 -11.81 1.12
CA THR A 236 5.99 -11.84 -0.35
C THR A 236 7.11 -10.92 -0.82
N ALA A 237 7.24 -9.73 -0.24
CA ALA A 237 8.31 -8.80 -0.57
C ALA A 237 9.70 -9.37 -0.25
N ASN A 238 9.85 -9.97 0.94
CA ASN A 238 11.10 -10.61 1.36
C ASN A 238 11.48 -11.81 0.47
N SER A 239 10.49 -12.58 0.02
CA SER A 239 10.72 -13.77 -0.82
C SER A 239 11.04 -13.41 -2.28
N ALA A 240 10.51 -12.30 -2.79
CA ALA A 240 10.67 -11.90 -4.18
C ALA A 240 12.02 -11.21 -4.47
N GLY A 241 12.74 -10.70 -3.45
CA GLY A 241 14.05 -10.06 -3.60
C GLY A 241 14.07 -8.76 -4.42
N TYR A 242 12.93 -8.30 -4.96
CA TYR A 242 12.79 -7.15 -5.85
C TYR A 242 11.62 -6.22 -5.48
N PHE A 243 11.35 -6.08 -4.19
CA PHE A 243 10.58 -4.95 -3.68
C PHE A 243 11.41 -4.37 -2.56
N PHE A 244 11.96 -3.17 -2.75
CA PHE A 244 12.83 -2.56 -1.75
C PHE A 244 12.03 -2.36 -0.45
N VAL A 245 12.22 -3.29 0.48
CA VAL A 245 11.88 -3.17 1.89
C VAL A 245 13.11 -2.55 2.53
N SER A 246 13.11 -1.22 2.70
CA SER A 246 14.01 -0.63 3.69
C SER A 246 13.31 -0.81 5.05
N CYS A 247 13.78 -1.77 5.84
CA CYS A 247 13.61 -1.68 7.28
C CYS A 247 14.40 -0.46 7.73
N GLU A 248 13.75 0.58 8.24
CA GLU A 248 14.43 1.59 9.05
C GLU A 248 14.53 1.04 10.48
N ASP A 249 15.73 1.12 11.05
CA ASP A 249 16.01 0.94 12.48
C ASP A 249 15.60 2.21 13.26
#